data_AF-A0A3N5NUK2-F1
#
_entry.id   AF-A0A3N5NUK2-F1
#
_cell.length_a   1.000
_cell.length_b   1.000
_cell.length_c   1.000
_cell.angle_alpha   90.00
_cell.angle_beta   90.00
_cell.angle_gamma   90.00
#
_symmetry.space_group_name_H-M   'P 1'
#
loop_
_entity.id
_entity.type
_entity.pdbx_description
1 polymer ?
#
loop_
_entity_poly.entity_id
_entity_poly.type
_entity_poly.pdbx_seq_one_letter_code
_entity_poly.pdbx_strand_id
1 'polypeptide(L)' 'MTTLLAFLFVLGVLIFVHELGHFVAARRVGVRVLKFSLGFGPRLVG' A
#
# COMPACT_ATOMS: atom_id res chain seq x y z
N MET A 1 13.85 -19.99 -5.10
CA MET A 1 14.19 -18.97 -4.07
C MET A 1 14.14 -17.57 -4.66
N THR A 2 14.83 -17.29 -5.76
CA THR A 2 14.82 -15.98 -6.44
C THR A 2 13.43 -15.52 -6.87
N THR A 3 12.61 -16.43 -7.42
CA THR A 3 11.24 -16.14 -7.88
C THR A 3 10.32 -15.65 -6.76
N LEU A 4 10.35 -16.31 -5.61
CA LEU A 4 9.53 -15.93 -4.45
C LEU A 4 9.95 -14.57 -3.90
N LEU A 5 11.25 -14.31 -3.78
CA LEU A 5 11.78 -13.02 -3.32
C LEU A 5 11.44 -11.90 -4.31
N ALA A 6 11.61 -12.14 -5.60
CA ALA A 6 11.25 -11.18 -6.65
C ALA A 6 9.75 -10.89 -6.64
N PHE A 7 8.90 -11.90 -6.46
CA PHE A 7 7.45 -11.74 -6.35
C PHE A 7 7.07 -10.84 -5.17
N LEU A 8 7.59 -11.13 -3.96
CA LEU A 8 7.31 -10.34 -2.77
C LEU A 8 7.80 -8.89 -2.92
N PHE A 9 8.96 -8.69 -3.54
CA PHE A 9 9.51 -7.37 -3.79
C PHE A 9 8.63 -6.56 -4.75
N VAL A 10 8.30 -7.12 -5.92
CA VAL A 10 7.47 -6.45 -6.92
C VAL A 10 6.07 -6.17 -6.37
N LEU A 11 5.46 -7.14 -5.68
CA LEU A 11 4.14 -6.97 -5.09
C LEU A 11 4.16 -5.90 -3.99
N GLY A 12 5.20 -5.87 -3.14
CA GLY A 12 5.37 -4.84 -2.11
C GLY A 12 5.50 -3.44 -2.70
N VAL A 13 6.31 -3.27 -3.74
CA VAL A 13 6.46 -1.98 -4.45
C VAL A 13 5.15 -1.57 -5.12
N LEU A 14 4.45 -2.51 -5.78
CA LEU A 14 3.18 -2.25 -6.44
C LEU A 14 2.12 -1.75 -5.45
N ILE A 15 1.97 -2.43 -4.31
CA ILE A 15 1.02 -2.05 -3.26
C ILE A 15 1.38 -0.67 -2.69
N PHE A 16 2.67 -0.41 -2.45
CA PHE A 16 3.11 0.91 -1.97
C PHE A 16 2.70 2.04 -2.92
N VAL A 17 2.99 1.89 -4.21
CA VAL A 17 2.68 2.91 -5.22
C VAL A 17 1.16 3.08 -5.38
N HIS A 18 0.39 1.98 -5.29
CA HIS A 18 -1.06 2.02 -5.35
C HIS A 18 -1.68 2.85 -4.21
N GLU A 19 -1.31 2.53 -2.96
CA GLU A 19 -1.82 3.24 -1.78
C GLU A 19 -1.33 4.70 -1.77
N LEU A 20 -0.10 4.95 -2.22
CA LEU A 20 0.43 6.31 -2.38
C LEU A 20 -0.41 7.11 -3.39
N GLY A 21 -0.83 6.48 -4.49
CA GLY A 21 -1.75 7.08 -5.46
C GLY A 21 -3.06 7.54 -4.81
N HIS A 22 -3.70 6.67 -4.03
CA HIS A 22 -4.92 7.01 -3.27
C HIS A 22 -4.70 8.15 -2.28
N PHE A 23 -3.60 8.09 -1.52
CA PHE A 23 -3.26 9.12 -0.53
C PHE A 23 -3.11 10.50 -1.18
N VAL A 24 -2.37 10.57 -2.29
CA VAL A 24 -2.14 11.83 -2.97
C VAL A 24 -3.40 12.31 -3.69
N ALA A 25 -4.18 11.41 -4.31
CA ALA A 25 -5.46 11.76 -4.90
C ALA A 25 -6.42 12.35 -3.87
N ALA A 26 -6.61 11.69 -2.72
CA ALA A 26 -7.44 12.15 -1.62
C ALA A 26 -6.99 13.52 -1.09
N ARG A 27 -5.69 13.74 -0.90
CA ARG A 27 -5.15 15.06 -0.49
C ARG A 27 -5.43 16.16 -1.53
N ARG A 28 -5.37 15.84 -2.82
CA ARG A 28 -5.60 16.82 -3.90
C ARG A 28 -7.05 17.27 -3.99
N VAL A 29 -8.02 16.42 -3.64
CA VAL A 29 -9.44 16.78 -3.57
C VAL A 29 -9.89 17.28 -2.19
N GLY A 30 -8.95 17.59 -1.29
CA GLY A 30 -9.25 18.17 0.03
C GLY A 30 -9.77 17.17 1.07
N VAL A 31 -9.68 15.87 0.81
CA VAL A 31 -10.05 14.83 1.77
C VAL A 31 -8.95 14.72 2.84
N ARG A 32 -9.34 14.84 4.10
CA ARG A 32 -8.43 14.65 5.25
C ARG A 32 -8.10 13.18 5.41
N VAL A 33 -6.87 12.79 5.11
CA VAL A 33 -6.38 11.43 5.35
C VAL A 33 -5.81 11.33 6.77
N LEU A 34 -6.35 10.43 7.59
CA LEU A 34 -5.97 10.29 9.01
C LEU A 34 -4.77 9.35 9.21
N LYS A 35 -4.65 8.31 8.37
CA LYS A 35 -3.54 7.34 8.40
C LYS A 35 -3.23 6.87 6.99
N PHE A 36 -1.95 6.77 6.67
CA PHE A 36 -1.45 6.03 5.52
C PHE A 36 -1.12 4.61 5.99
N SER A 37 -1.68 3.59 5.32
CA SER A 37 -1.44 2.19 5.65
C SER A 37 -0.77 1.51 4.47
N LEU A 38 0.13 0.56 4.75
CA LEU A 38 0.81 -0.23 3.75
C LEU A 38 0.67 -1.71 4.09
N GLY A 39 -0.18 -2.42 3.34
CA GLY A 39 -0.48 -3.83 3.58
C GLY A 39 -1.97 -4.13 3.58
N PHE A 40 -2.33 -5.28 4.14
CA PHE A 40 -3.72 -5.73 4.26
C PHE A 40 -4.38 -5.09 5.49
N GLY A 41 -5.66 -4.69 5.37
CA GLY A 41 -6.41 -3.91 6.36
C GLY A 41 -6.49 -4.51 7.78
N PRO A 42 -7.66 -4.94 8.29
CA PRO A 42 -7.72 -5.51 9.65
C PRO A 42 -6.76 -6.70 9.78
N ARG A 43 -6.29 -6.91 11.02
CA ARG A 43 -5.23 -7.86 11.36
C ARG A 43 -5.47 -9.21 10.68
N LEU A 44 -4.51 -9.65 9.86
CA LEU A 44 -4.58 -10.97 9.20
C LEU A 44 -4.42 -12.13 10.18
N VAL A 45 -3.83 -11.86 11.35
CA VAL A 45 -3.71 -12.80 12.47
C VAL A 45 -3.93 -12.02 13.76
N GLY A 46 -4.88 -12.49 14.56
CA GLY A 46 -5.34 -11.87 15.81
C GLY A 46 -6.61 -12.56 16.27
#